data_AF-A0A0F9FER9-F1
#
_entry.id   AF-A0A0F9FER9-F1
#
_cell.length_a   1.000
_cell.length_b   1.000
_cell.length_c   1.000
_cell.angle_alpha   90.00
_cell.angle_beta   90.00
_cell.angle_gamma   90.00
#
_symmetry.space_group_name_H-M   'P 1'
#
loop_
_entity.id
_entity.type
_entity.pdbx_description
1 polymer ?
#
loop_
_entity_poly.entity_id
_entity_poly.type
_entity_poly.pdbx_seq_one_letter_code
_entity_poly.pdbx_strand_id
1 'polypeptide(L)'
;MLYLIYQANHIEFDYRDGQEPIVHMEADLRDSVTWAQQNNQRWVFTLSNAGAYYFEDRCDLAQLNEINWEALYTNRWSGNCIAPLVKEGKQAEFLIEYNFPWHFVERIGVYSREVYHQVANA
;
A
#
# COMPACT_ATOMS: atom_id res chain seq x y z
N MET A 1 7.98 -0.99 -1.50
CA MET A 1 7.63 -1.91 -2.60
C MET A 1 8.14 -1.41 -3.95
N LEU A 2 7.75 -0.20 -4.40
CA LEU A 2 8.16 0.35 -5.71
C LEU A 2 9.67 0.32 -5.99
N TYR A 3 10.53 0.60 -5.00
CA TYR A 3 11.99 0.56 -5.22
C TYR A 3 12.48 -0.80 -5.72
N LEU A 4 11.92 -1.92 -5.22
CA LEU A 4 12.29 -3.26 -5.69
C LEU A 4 11.88 -3.46 -7.16
N ILE A 5 10.71 -2.94 -7.53
CA ILE A 5 10.22 -2.95 -8.92
C ILE A 5 11.15 -2.13 -9.84
N TYR A 6 11.62 -0.96 -9.38
CA TYR A 6 12.59 -0.15 -10.12
C TYR A 6 13.94 -0.84 -10.29
N GLN A 7 14.43 -1.54 -9.26
CA GLN A 7 15.68 -2.27 -9.34
C GLN A 7 15.62 -3.47 -10.29
N ALA A 8 14.43 -4.04 -10.52
CA ALA A 8 14.16 -5.13 -11.46
C ALA A 8 15.11 -6.35 -11.31
N ASN A 9 15.67 -6.56 -10.11
CA ASN A 9 16.71 -7.57 -9.84
C ASN A 9 16.33 -8.56 -8.74
N HIS A 10 15.10 -8.47 -8.22
CA HIS A 10 14.65 -9.32 -7.12
C HIS A 10 14.11 -10.66 -7.65
N ILE A 11 14.65 -11.77 -7.13
CA ILE A 11 14.44 -13.13 -7.66
C ILE A 11 12.97 -13.59 -7.60
N GLU A 12 12.20 -13.07 -6.65
CA GLU A 12 10.81 -13.47 -6.43
C GLU A 12 9.79 -12.72 -7.32
N PHE A 13 10.23 -11.73 -8.09
CA PHE A 13 9.35 -11.05 -9.04
C PHE A 13 9.68 -11.53 -10.44
N ASP A 14 8.68 -11.91 -11.25
CA ASP A 14 8.86 -12.09 -12.70
C ASP A 14 8.69 -10.77 -13.47
N TYR A 15 7.98 -9.81 -12.87
CA TYR A 15 7.75 -8.50 -13.46
C TYR A 15 9.03 -7.66 -13.54
N ARG A 16 9.29 -7.07 -14.72
CA ARG A 16 10.54 -6.34 -15.03
C ARG A 16 10.34 -4.99 -15.72
N ASP A 17 9.10 -4.57 -15.97
CA ASP A 17 8.80 -3.37 -16.78
C ASP A 17 9.00 -2.05 -16.00
N GLY A 18 9.60 -2.12 -14.81
CA GLY A 18 9.85 -0.96 -13.96
C GLY A 18 8.58 -0.38 -13.35
N GLN A 19 8.72 0.79 -12.72
CA GLN A 19 7.61 1.42 -11.99
C GLN A 19 6.61 2.13 -12.91
N GLU A 20 7.00 2.50 -14.12
CA GLU A 20 6.19 3.35 -15.01
C GLU A 20 4.81 2.76 -15.36
N PRO A 21 4.67 1.45 -15.64
CA PRO A 21 3.36 0.85 -15.91
C PRO A 21 2.48 0.62 -14.67
N ILE A 22 3.00 0.84 -13.45
CA ILE A 22 2.24 0.59 -12.21
C ILE A 22 1.17 1.66 -12.03
N VAL A 23 -0.06 1.21 -11.77
CA VAL A 23 -1.20 2.07 -11.44
C VAL A 23 -1.46 2.07 -9.93
N HIS A 24 -1.87 3.22 -9.41
CA HIS A 24 -2.23 3.41 -8.01
C HIS A 24 -3.75 3.57 -7.89
N MET A 25 -4.39 2.64 -7.19
CA MET A 25 -5.83 2.73 -6.92
C MET A 25 -6.05 3.39 -5.56
N GLU A 26 -6.81 4.48 -5.55
CA GLU A 26 -7.20 5.21 -4.35
C GLU A 26 -8.66 4.87 -4.00
N ALA A 27 -8.91 4.58 -2.73
CA ALA A 27 -10.25 4.40 -2.17
C ALA A 27 -10.34 5.11 -0.81
N ASP A 28 -11.54 5.56 -0.42
CA ASP A 28 -11.75 6.12 0.91
C ASP A 28 -11.69 5.01 1.97
N LEU A 29 -10.87 5.23 3.00
CA LEU A 29 -10.63 4.27 4.07
C LEU A 29 -11.90 3.99 4.90
N ARG A 30 -12.68 5.02 5.24
CA ARG A 30 -13.86 4.88 6.10
C ARG A 30 -14.99 4.17 5.36
N ASP A 31 -15.17 4.46 4.09
CA ASP A 31 -16.15 3.78 3.25
C ASP A 31 -15.76 2.32 3.03
N SER A 32 -14.47 2.05 2.80
CA SER A 32 -13.92 0.69 2.69
C SER A 32 -14.17 -0.14 3.96
N VAL A 33 -13.92 0.43 5.15
CA VAL A 33 -14.18 -0.21 6.44
C VAL A 33 -15.67 -0.43 6.66
N THR A 34 -16.50 0.57 6.39
CA THR A 34 -17.95 0.49 6.53
C THR A 34 -18.50 -0.64 5.66
N TRP A 35 -18.05 -0.73 4.41
CA TRP A 35 -18.44 -1.82 3.51
C TRP A 35 -18.00 -3.18 4.04
N ALA A 36 -16.75 -3.33 4.49
CA ALA A 36 -16.23 -4.58 5.01
C ALA A 36 -17.09 -5.07 6.20
N GLN A 37 -17.41 -4.16 7.14
CA GLN A 37 -18.28 -4.46 8.28
C GLN A 37 -19.69 -4.89 7.85
N GLN A 38 -20.30 -4.19 6.90
CA GLN A 38 -21.64 -4.52 6.38
C GLN A 38 -21.68 -5.88 5.66
N ASN A 39 -20.56 -6.32 5.09
CA ASN A 39 -20.45 -7.57 4.34
C ASN A 39 -19.77 -8.68 5.15
N ASN A 40 -19.59 -8.48 6.46
CA ASN A 40 -18.95 -9.43 7.37
C ASN A 40 -17.56 -9.89 6.88
N GLN A 41 -16.81 -8.96 6.26
CA GLN A 41 -15.42 -9.13 5.84
C GLN A 41 -14.47 -8.63 6.92
N ARG A 42 -13.38 -9.36 7.15
CA ARG A 42 -12.31 -8.88 8.03
C ARG A 42 -11.51 -7.81 7.31
N TRP A 43 -11.08 -6.82 8.06
CA TRP A 43 -10.17 -5.79 7.60
C TRP A 43 -9.18 -5.47 8.70
N VAL A 44 -7.97 -5.08 8.31
CA VAL A 44 -6.94 -4.62 9.23
C VAL A 44 -6.10 -3.53 8.58
N PHE A 45 -5.45 -2.70 9.39
CA PHE A 45 -4.20 -2.07 8.97
C PHE A 45 -3.05 -2.61 9.81
N THR A 46 -1.89 -2.76 9.18
CA THR A 46 -0.67 -3.25 9.84
C THR A 46 0.25 -2.08 10.20
N LEU A 47 1.04 -2.24 11.25
CA LEU A 47 2.06 -1.25 11.64
C LEU A 47 3.37 -1.40 10.85
N SER A 48 3.53 -2.52 10.16
CA SER A 48 4.66 -2.89 9.32
C SER A 48 4.22 -3.83 8.20
N ASN A 49 5.15 -4.35 7.40
CA ASN A 49 4.84 -5.28 6.30
C ASN A 49 4.10 -6.54 6.81
N ALA A 50 2.94 -6.84 6.24
CA ALA A 50 2.11 -7.99 6.62
C ALA A 50 2.75 -9.37 6.29
N GLY A 51 3.77 -9.38 5.42
CA GLY A 51 4.58 -10.56 5.10
C GLY A 51 5.82 -10.73 5.98
N ALA A 52 6.05 -9.87 6.98
CA ALA A 52 7.18 -10.00 7.90
C ALA A 52 6.99 -11.17 8.89
N TYR A 53 8.09 -11.69 9.46
CA TYR A 53 8.03 -12.78 10.44
C TYR A 53 7.27 -12.40 11.73
N TYR A 54 7.35 -11.12 12.10
CA TYR A 54 6.54 -10.51 13.14
C TYR A 54 5.97 -9.20 12.62
N PHE A 55 4.65 -9.05 12.71
CA PHE A 55 3.96 -7.79 12.49
C PHE A 55 2.78 -7.68 13.45
N GLU A 56 2.32 -6.46 13.64
CA GLU A 56 1.12 -6.14 14.41
C GLU A 56 0.07 -5.54 13.50
N ASP A 57 -1.20 -5.87 13.75
CA ASP A 57 -2.34 -5.35 13.03
C ASP A 57 -3.40 -4.78 13.97
N ARG A 58 -4.29 -3.97 13.41
CA ARG A 58 -5.38 -3.27 14.10
C ARG A 58 -6.63 -3.34 13.24
N CYS A 59 -7.78 -3.52 13.87
CA CYS A 59 -9.10 -3.50 13.22
C CYS A 59 -10.03 -2.42 13.81
N ASP A 60 -9.44 -1.37 14.39
CA ASP A 60 -10.14 -0.19 14.90
C ASP A 60 -9.47 1.08 14.37
N LEU A 61 -10.23 1.90 13.64
CA LEU A 61 -9.74 3.16 13.07
C LEU A 61 -9.34 4.19 14.14
N ALA A 62 -9.82 4.04 15.39
CA ALA A 62 -9.36 4.85 16.50
C ALA A 62 -7.86 4.66 16.79
N GLN A 63 -7.26 3.55 16.35
CA GLN A 63 -5.85 3.20 16.56
C GLN A 63 -4.93 3.68 15.42
N LEU A 64 -5.44 4.47 14.46
CA LEU A 64 -4.62 5.01 13.36
C LEU A 64 -3.43 5.86 13.85
N ASN A 65 -3.47 6.37 15.08
CA ASN A 65 -2.36 7.07 15.72
C ASN A 65 -1.15 6.18 16.01
N GLU A 66 -1.30 4.85 15.97
CA GLU A 66 -0.20 3.90 16.20
C GLU A 66 0.67 3.70 14.95
N ILE A 67 0.17 4.11 13.77
CA ILE A 67 0.96 4.14 12.54
C ILE A 67 2.11 5.13 12.72
N ASN A 68 3.32 4.73 12.31
CA ASN A 68 4.46 5.64 12.25
C ASN A 68 4.32 6.59 11.05
N TRP A 69 3.50 7.64 11.22
CA TRP A 69 3.24 8.65 10.20
C TRP A 69 4.51 9.37 9.74
N GLU A 70 5.48 9.58 10.64
CA GLU A 70 6.79 10.15 10.28
C GLU A 70 7.55 9.26 9.28
N ALA A 71 7.53 7.94 9.50
CA ALA A 71 8.12 6.97 8.57
C ALA A 71 7.39 6.92 7.21
N LEU A 72 6.07 7.10 7.21
CA LEU A 72 5.29 7.17 5.97
C LEU A 72 5.60 8.42 5.16
N TYR A 73 5.75 9.58 5.81
CA TYR A 73 6.01 10.85 5.13
C TYR A 73 7.47 11.06 4.71
N THR A 74 8.43 10.29 5.24
CA THR A 74 9.83 10.44 4.83
C THR A 74 10.06 9.98 3.39
N ASN A 75 10.89 10.69 2.63
CA ASN A 75 11.38 10.23 1.33
C ASN A 75 12.61 9.32 1.45
N ARG A 76 13.18 9.21 2.66
CA ARG A 76 14.39 8.42 2.94
C ARG A 76 14.10 7.34 3.96
N TRP A 77 14.14 6.09 3.49
CA TRP A 77 13.70 4.90 4.24
C TRP A 77 14.83 3.87 4.45
N SER A 78 16.04 4.15 3.96
CA SER A 78 17.23 3.30 4.14
C SER A 78 18.53 4.10 4.07
N GLY A 79 19.64 3.44 4.43
CA GLY A 79 20.99 4.00 4.44
C GLY A 79 21.49 4.40 5.82
N ASN A 80 22.72 4.94 5.88
CA ASN A 80 23.35 5.31 7.14
C ASN A 80 22.49 6.29 7.96
N CYS A 81 22.42 6.04 9.26
CA CYS A 81 21.66 6.84 10.24
C CYS A 81 20.13 6.79 10.10
N ILE A 82 19.57 5.84 9.35
CA ILE A 82 18.12 5.57 9.35
C ILE A 82 17.83 4.39 10.27
N ALA A 83 16.94 4.60 11.26
CA ALA A 83 16.54 3.53 12.17
C ALA A 83 15.76 2.43 11.41
N PRO A 84 15.97 1.13 11.72
CA PRO A 84 15.26 0.03 11.08
C PRO A 84 13.73 0.19 11.10
N LEU A 85 13.19 0.71 12.20
CA LEU A 85 11.77 0.99 12.40
C LEU A 85 11.17 1.96 11.35
N VAL A 86 11.99 2.84 10.75
CA VAL A 86 11.53 3.74 9.67
C VAL A 86 11.25 2.94 8.39
N LYS A 87 12.09 1.94 8.10
CA LYS A 87 11.88 1.06 6.94
C LYS A 87 10.62 0.23 7.13
N GLU A 88 10.46 -0.36 8.31
CA GLU A 88 9.32 -1.22 8.65
C GLU A 88 8.00 -0.43 8.67
N GLY A 89 7.96 0.71 9.36
CA GLY A 89 6.76 1.56 9.45
C GLY A 89 6.32 2.13 8.11
N LYS A 90 7.24 2.32 7.16
CA LYS A 90 6.89 2.74 5.79
C LYS A 90 6.16 1.66 4.99
N GLN A 91 6.18 0.42 5.47
CA GLN A 91 5.51 -0.72 4.86
C GLN A 91 4.21 -1.09 5.59
N ALA A 92 3.63 -0.18 6.36
CA ALA A 92 2.26 -0.34 6.83
C ALA A 92 1.29 -0.54 5.65
N GLU A 93 0.35 -1.46 5.80
CA GLU A 93 -0.61 -1.85 4.76
C GLU A 93 -2.04 -1.75 5.30
N PHE A 94 -3.01 -1.53 4.41
CA PHE A 94 -4.42 -1.72 4.71
C PHE A 94 -4.91 -2.93 3.92
N LEU A 95 -5.52 -3.88 4.60
CA LEU A 95 -5.89 -5.18 4.05
C LEU A 95 -7.36 -5.44 4.31
N ILE A 96 -8.04 -5.95 3.28
CA ILE A 96 -9.39 -6.50 3.40
C ILE A 96 -9.35 -7.95 2.93
N GLU A 97 -10.06 -8.82 3.63
CA GLU A 97 -10.10 -10.24 3.35
C GLU A 97 -10.81 -10.54 2.02
N TYR A 98 -10.28 -11.51 1.27
CA TYR A 98 -10.79 -12.07 0.03
C TYR A 98 -10.89 -11.12 -1.19
N ASN A 99 -11.67 -10.05 -1.10
CA ASN A 99 -11.95 -9.19 -2.25
C ASN A 99 -12.26 -7.74 -1.84
N PHE A 100 -12.00 -6.83 -2.76
CA PHE A 100 -12.33 -5.41 -2.64
C PHE A 100 -13.16 -4.95 -3.85
N PRO A 101 -14.34 -4.34 -3.68
CA PRO A 101 -15.20 -3.99 -4.81
C PRO A 101 -14.62 -2.83 -5.62
N TRP A 102 -14.58 -3.02 -6.94
CA TRP A 102 -14.03 -2.03 -7.88
C TRP A 102 -14.67 -0.64 -7.76
N HIS A 103 -15.98 -0.58 -7.46
CA HIS A 103 -16.71 0.69 -7.40
C HIS A 103 -16.33 1.59 -6.21
N PHE A 104 -15.49 1.12 -5.28
CA PHE A 104 -14.90 1.97 -4.22
C PHE A 104 -13.60 2.65 -4.66
N VAL A 105 -13.03 2.29 -5.82
CA VAL A 105 -11.88 2.99 -6.39
C VAL A 105 -12.34 4.34 -6.92
N GLU A 106 -11.91 5.42 -6.26
CA GLU A 106 -12.30 6.79 -6.62
C GLU A 106 -11.37 7.40 -7.66
N ARG A 107 -10.08 7.02 -7.62
CA ARG A 107 -9.06 7.56 -8.52
C ARG A 107 -8.05 6.49 -8.90
N ILE A 108 -7.52 6.65 -10.11
CA ILE A 108 -6.37 5.87 -10.59
C ILE A 108 -5.23 6.86 -10.85
N GLY A 109 -4.20 6.81 -10.01
CA GLY A 109 -2.96 7.52 -10.18
C GLY A 109 -2.02 6.75 -11.12
N VAL A 110 -1.35 7.45 -12.01
CA VAL A 110 -0.40 6.88 -12.97
C VAL A 110 0.88 7.69 -13.00
N TYR A 111 1.98 7.07 -13.43
CA TYR A 111 3.29 7.70 -13.45
C TYR A 111 3.43 8.80 -14.53
N SER A 112 2.91 8.56 -15.73
CA SER A 112 3.09 9.44 -16.89
C SER A 112 1.79 9.68 -17.68
N ARG A 113 1.79 10.70 -18.55
CA ARG A 113 0.63 11.06 -19.38
C ARG A 113 0.33 9.98 -20.43
N GLU A 114 1.37 9.30 -20.88
CA GLU A 114 1.30 8.19 -21.81
C GLU A 114 0.49 7.05 -21.20
N VAL A 115 0.79 6.67 -19.95
CA VAL A 115 0.03 5.65 -19.21
C VAL A 115 -1.39 6.13 -18.92
N TYR A 116 -1.59 7.42 -18.59
CA TYR A 116 -2.93 7.99 -18.44
C TYR A 116 -3.81 7.76 -19.68
N HIS A 117 -3.27 8.01 -20.88
CA HIS A 117 -4.00 7.80 -22.11
C HIS A 117 -4.31 6.31 -22.38
N GLN A 118 -3.48 5.38 -21.89
CA GLN A 118 -3.78 3.95 -21.99
C GLN A 118 -4.91 3.56 -21.04
N VAL A 119 -4.84 3.97 -19.78
CA VAL A 119 -5.83 3.64 -18.74
C VAL A 119 -7.18 4.29 -19.01
N ALA A 120 -7.21 5.53 -19.49
CA ALA A 120 -8.45 6.26 -19.75
C ALA A 120 -9.23 5.73 -20.97
N ASN A 121 -8.59 4.98 -21.86
CA ASN A 121 -9.19 4.43 -23.07
C ASN A 121 -9.27 2.88 -23.06
N ALA A 122 -9.04 2.27 -21.89
CA ALA A 122 -9.11 0.82 -21.70
C ALA A 122 -10.55 0.29 -21.62
#